data_AF-A0A3B0ZME5-F1
#
_entry.id   AF-A0A3B0ZME5-F1
#
_cell.length_a   1.000
_cell.length_b   1.000
_cell.length_c   1.000
_cell.angle_alpha   90.00
_cell.angle_beta   90.00
_cell.angle_gamma   90.00
#
_symmetry.space_group_name_H-M   'P 1'
#
loop_
_entity.id
_entity.type
_entity.pdbx_description
1 polymer ?
#
loop_
_entity_poly.entity_id
_entity_poly.type
_entity_poly.pdbx_seq_one_letter_code
_entity_poly.pdbx_strand_id
1 'polypeptide(L)'
;MAARTRYLVFIIGMFILNNGCAVEQVEVIKQSKMNYENALNQYNKQIQYCLDKAQNVKIDRSILSDIKLTEPKLRIAIYWHYKKAQAKCENEKYGLFLIQRGIYREVLKHYKVKLDNDNPPFYDNYELFGGKYEDIELELKYFSYPKKERDKLDAIQELKKPFKLVLILKG
;
A
#
# COMPACT_ATOMS: atom_id res chain seq x y z
N MET A 1 -69.62 14.10 -15.84
CA MET A 1 -68.45 14.67 -15.12
C MET A 1 -67.62 13.54 -14.48
N ALA A 2 -66.98 12.67 -15.27
CA ALA A 2 -66.27 11.49 -14.73
C ALA A 2 -64.85 11.28 -15.32
N ALA A 3 -64.35 12.25 -16.10
CA ALA A 3 -63.07 12.13 -16.81
C ALA A 3 -61.88 12.85 -16.11
N ARG A 4 -62.14 13.68 -15.09
CA ARG A 4 -61.09 14.50 -14.45
C ARG A 4 -60.38 13.81 -13.27
N THR A 5 -60.98 12.79 -12.66
CA THR A 5 -60.41 12.08 -11.51
C THR A 5 -59.40 10.99 -11.87
N ARG A 6 -59.30 10.58 -13.14
CA ARG A 6 -58.34 9.55 -13.57
C ARG A 6 -56.93 10.06 -13.87
N TYR A 7 -56.74 11.37 -14.04
CA TYR A 7 -55.42 11.97 -14.30
C TYR A 7 -54.61 12.27 -13.03
N LEU A 8 -55.26 12.42 -11.87
CA LEU A 8 -54.59 12.77 -10.62
C LEU A 8 -53.86 11.58 -9.98
N VAL A 9 -54.28 10.35 -10.25
CA VAL A 9 -53.61 9.13 -9.77
C VAL A 9 -52.30 8.86 -10.53
N PHE A 10 -52.18 9.32 -11.78
CA PHE A 10 -50.98 9.12 -12.59
C PHE A 10 -49.83 10.09 -12.25
N ILE A 11 -50.13 11.27 -11.69
CA ILE A 11 -49.10 12.26 -11.33
C ILE A 11 -48.48 11.97 -9.95
N ILE A 12 -49.21 11.35 -9.04
CA ILE A 12 -48.67 10.96 -7.71
C ILE A 12 -47.77 9.72 -7.82
N GLY A 13 -47.97 8.85 -8.82
CA GLY A 13 -47.13 7.68 -9.07
C GLY A 13 -45.70 7.99 -9.56
N MET A 14 -45.45 9.16 -10.17
CA MET A 14 -44.11 9.52 -10.66
C MET A 14 -43.19 10.10 -9.57
N PHE A 15 -43.71 10.58 -8.44
CA PHE A 15 -42.87 11.13 -7.37
C PHE A 15 -42.21 10.06 -6.48
N ILE A 16 -42.73 8.83 -6.48
CA ILE A 16 -42.21 7.75 -5.63
C ILE A 16 -40.97 7.08 -6.26
N LEU A 17 -40.78 7.18 -7.58
CA LEU A 17 -39.63 6.58 -8.27
C LEU A 17 -38.34 7.41 -8.22
N ASN A 18 -38.38 8.68 -7.77
CA ASN A 18 -37.18 9.53 -7.71
C ASN A 18 -36.38 9.43 -6.40
N ASN A 19 -36.94 8.88 -5.33
CA ASN A 19 -36.23 8.76 -4.04
C ASN A 19 -35.42 7.46 -3.89
N GLY A 20 -35.62 6.46 -4.75
CA GLY A 20 -34.87 5.20 -4.72
C GLY A 20 -33.38 5.35 -5.08
N CYS A 21 -33.06 6.24 -6.04
CA CYS A 21 -31.69 6.46 -6.51
C CYS A 21 -30.76 7.09 -5.46
N ALA A 22 -31.29 7.96 -4.59
CA ALA A 22 -30.48 8.71 -3.63
C ALA A 22 -30.06 7.86 -2.40
N VAL A 23 -30.92 6.94 -1.94
CA VAL A 23 -30.63 6.05 -0.81
C VAL A 23 -29.56 5.02 -1.18
N GLU A 24 -29.61 4.49 -2.40
CA GLU A 24 -28.62 3.53 -2.91
C GLU A 24 -27.22 4.15 -3.04
N GLN A 25 -27.12 5.39 -3.55
CA GLN A 25 -25.86 6.12 -3.65
C GLN A 25 -25.16 6.30 -2.28
N VAL A 26 -25.91 6.72 -1.25
CA VAL A 26 -25.34 6.99 0.08
C VAL A 26 -24.78 5.73 0.71
N GLU A 27 -25.48 4.60 0.60
CA GLU A 27 -25.03 3.33 1.17
C GLU A 27 -23.81 2.75 0.43
N VAL A 28 -23.74 2.86 -0.91
CA VAL A 28 -22.55 2.40 -1.68
C VAL A 28 -21.30 3.21 -1.31
N ILE A 29 -21.43 4.53 -1.20
CA ILE A 29 -20.31 5.41 -0.77
C ILE A 29 -19.88 5.07 0.66
N LYS A 30 -20.83 4.91 1.58
CA LYS A 30 -20.56 4.56 2.97
C LYS A 30 -19.86 3.21 3.10
N GLN A 31 -20.35 2.19 2.40
CA GLN A 31 -19.76 0.84 2.45
C GLN A 31 -18.35 0.84 1.88
N SER A 32 -18.12 1.51 0.75
CA SER A 32 -16.78 1.60 0.14
C SER A 32 -15.79 2.37 1.04
N LYS A 33 -16.24 3.44 1.72
CA LYS A 33 -15.45 4.13 2.75
C LYS A 33 -15.07 3.21 3.91
N MET A 34 -16.03 2.49 4.47
CA MET A 34 -15.77 1.55 5.57
C MET A 34 -14.77 0.46 5.17
N ASN A 35 -14.87 -0.07 3.96
CA ASN A 35 -13.92 -1.06 3.45
C ASN A 35 -12.50 -0.49 3.32
N TYR A 36 -12.39 0.74 2.81
CA TYR A 36 -11.13 1.46 2.73
C TYR A 36 -10.51 1.70 4.11
N GLU A 37 -11.27 2.25 5.06
CA GLU A 37 -10.79 2.53 6.43
C GLU A 37 -10.34 1.25 7.15
N ASN A 38 -11.09 0.16 6.97
CA ASN A 38 -10.72 -1.14 7.50
C ASN A 38 -9.40 -1.65 6.91
N ALA A 39 -9.20 -1.53 5.60
CA ALA A 39 -7.96 -1.94 4.95
C ALA A 39 -6.77 -1.08 5.38
N LEU A 40 -6.96 0.24 5.53
CA LEU A 40 -5.95 1.16 6.06
C LEU A 40 -5.55 0.79 7.50
N ASN A 41 -6.52 0.50 8.37
CA ASN A 41 -6.24 0.07 9.74
C ASN A 41 -5.47 -1.25 9.77
N GLN A 42 -5.83 -2.22 8.93
CA GLN A 42 -5.09 -3.47 8.82
C GLN A 42 -3.66 -3.26 8.32
N TYR A 43 -3.46 -2.38 7.33
CA TYR A 43 -2.14 -2.05 6.83
C TYR A 43 -1.29 -1.35 7.90
N ASN A 44 -1.84 -0.39 8.63
CA ASN A 44 -1.13 0.27 9.74
C ASN A 44 -0.72 -0.72 10.84
N LYS A 45 -1.58 -1.67 11.18
CA LYS A 45 -1.23 -2.77 12.10
C LYS A 45 -0.10 -3.64 11.56
N GLN A 46 -0.10 -3.92 10.26
CA GLN A 46 0.97 -4.66 9.61
C GLN A 46 2.31 -3.91 9.67
N ILE A 47 2.31 -2.60 9.42
CA ILE A 47 3.50 -1.75 9.55
C ILE A 47 4.07 -1.87 10.97
N GLN A 48 3.23 -1.69 11.99
CA GLN A 48 3.69 -1.79 13.39
C GLN A 48 4.25 -3.17 13.70
N TYR A 49 3.58 -4.23 13.27
CA TYR A 49 4.08 -5.59 13.40
C TYR A 49 5.46 -5.79 12.76
N CYS A 50 5.68 -5.24 11.55
CA CYS A 50 6.96 -5.31 10.87
C CYS A 50 8.05 -4.53 11.61
N LEU A 51 7.72 -3.35 12.16
CA LEU A 51 8.63 -2.55 12.98
C LEU A 51 9.02 -3.26 14.28
N ASP A 52 8.05 -3.87 14.96
CA ASP A 52 8.27 -4.64 16.21
C ASP A 52 9.16 -5.86 15.96
N LYS A 53 8.91 -6.59 14.86
CA LYS A 53 9.80 -7.67 14.41
C LYS A 53 11.22 -7.16 14.14
N ALA A 54 11.36 -6.01 13.49
CA ALA A 54 12.65 -5.43 13.19
C ALA A 54 13.48 -5.07 14.43
N GLN A 55 12.84 -4.81 15.58
CA GLN A 55 13.56 -4.57 16.83
C GLN A 55 14.25 -5.82 17.38
N ASN A 56 13.69 -7.00 17.07
CA ASN A 56 14.16 -8.28 17.60
C ASN A 56 15.23 -8.95 16.72
N VAL A 57 15.42 -8.47 15.48
CA VAL A 57 16.46 -8.98 14.58
C VAL A 57 17.76 -8.25 14.85
N LYS A 58 18.72 -8.97 15.44
CA LYS A 58 20.11 -8.52 15.60
C LYS A 58 20.96 -9.10 14.47
N ILE A 59 21.62 -8.23 13.72
CA ILE A 59 22.58 -8.60 12.68
C ILE A 59 23.96 -8.28 13.21
N ASP A 60 24.73 -9.32 13.52
CA ASP A 60 26.14 -9.17 13.88
C ASP A 60 26.94 -8.83 12.61
N ARG A 61 27.74 -7.75 12.66
CA ARG A 61 28.57 -7.34 11.52
C ARG A 61 29.62 -8.40 11.14
N SER A 62 29.99 -9.28 12.07
CA SER A 62 30.92 -10.39 11.81
C SER A 62 30.44 -11.30 10.68
N ILE A 63 29.12 -11.47 10.50
CA ILE A 63 28.55 -12.30 9.43
C ILE A 63 28.78 -11.70 8.03
N LEU A 64 29.17 -10.42 7.97
CA LEU A 64 29.48 -9.70 6.73
C LEU A 64 30.98 -9.68 6.41
N SER A 65 31.83 -10.20 7.31
CA SER A 65 33.30 -10.11 7.19
C SER A 65 33.85 -10.81 5.93
N ASP A 66 33.20 -11.89 5.50
CA ASP A 66 33.60 -12.64 4.30
C ASP A 66 33.13 -12.01 2.99
N ILE A 67 32.39 -10.90 3.04
CA ILE A 67 31.85 -10.22 1.86
C ILE A 67 32.89 -9.24 1.30
N LYS A 68 33.37 -9.52 0.09
CA LYS A 68 34.42 -8.72 -0.58
C LYS A 68 33.85 -7.55 -1.38
N LEU A 69 32.97 -6.77 -0.76
CA LEU A 69 32.45 -5.52 -1.32
C LEU A 69 33.11 -4.33 -0.62
N THR A 70 33.24 -3.21 -1.33
CA THR A 70 33.60 -1.94 -0.67
C THR A 70 32.48 -1.52 0.26
N GLU A 71 32.81 -0.78 1.33
CA GLU A 71 31.82 -0.31 2.31
C GLU A 71 30.61 0.39 1.67
N PRO A 72 30.75 1.28 0.65
CA PRO A 72 29.60 1.86 -0.04
C PRO A 72 28.72 0.83 -0.76
N LYS A 73 29.33 -0.19 -1.41
CA LYS A 73 28.58 -1.26 -2.09
C LYS A 73 27.89 -2.18 -1.09
N LEU A 74 28.54 -2.48 0.03
CA LEU A 74 27.96 -3.26 1.11
C LEU A 74 26.74 -2.56 1.71
N ARG A 75 26.80 -1.23 1.92
CA ARG A 75 25.65 -0.41 2.37
C ARG A 75 24.46 -0.51 1.43
N ILE A 76 24.69 -0.37 0.12
CA ILE A 76 23.65 -0.50 -0.90
C ILE A 76 23.05 -1.91 -0.88
N ALA A 77 23.88 -2.95 -0.78
CA ALA A 77 23.41 -4.34 -0.70
C ALA A 77 22.54 -4.60 0.54
N ILE A 78 22.96 -4.12 1.72
CA ILE A 78 22.18 -4.22 2.95
C ILE A 78 20.86 -3.45 2.81
N TYR A 79 20.89 -2.26 2.21
CA TYR A 79 19.69 -1.47 1.98
C TYR A 79 18.70 -2.15 1.03
N TRP A 80 19.19 -2.82 -0.02
CA TRP A 80 18.35 -3.64 -0.90
C TRP A 80 17.67 -4.79 -0.14
N HIS A 81 18.42 -5.52 0.68
CA HIS A 81 17.87 -6.58 1.54
C HIS A 81 16.83 -6.06 2.54
N TYR A 82 17.10 -4.91 3.15
CA TYR A 82 16.15 -4.23 4.04
C TYR A 82 14.82 -3.94 3.33
N LYS A 83 14.88 -3.31 2.16
CA LYS A 83 13.70 -2.99 1.35
C LYS A 83 12.92 -4.25 0.95
N LYS A 84 13.63 -5.31 0.55
CA LYS A 84 13.02 -6.61 0.20
C LYS A 84 12.33 -7.27 1.40
N ALA A 85 12.96 -7.24 2.57
CA ALA A 85 12.40 -7.79 3.79
C ALA A 85 11.18 -7.01 4.29
N GLN A 86 11.22 -5.67 4.21
CA GLN A 86 10.06 -4.82 4.49
C GLN A 86 8.91 -5.11 3.53
N ALA A 87 9.18 -5.10 2.22
CA ALA A 87 8.18 -5.39 1.20
C ALA A 87 7.53 -6.77 1.44
N LYS A 88 8.33 -7.80 1.73
CA LYS A 88 7.80 -9.13 2.05
C LYS A 88 6.92 -9.14 3.31
N CYS A 89 7.24 -8.32 4.31
CA CYS A 89 6.47 -8.23 5.53
C CYS A 89 5.14 -7.49 5.32
N GLU A 90 5.11 -6.48 4.45
CA GLU A 90 3.96 -5.59 4.26
C GLU A 90 3.00 -6.02 3.14
N ASN A 91 3.49 -6.83 2.18
CA ASN A 91 2.89 -6.99 0.83
C ASN A 91 1.37 -7.25 0.82
N GLU A 92 0.90 -8.21 1.62
CA GLU A 92 -0.51 -8.63 1.60
C GLU A 92 -1.45 -7.48 2.01
N LYS A 93 -1.12 -6.80 3.12
CA LYS A 93 -1.96 -5.72 3.66
C LYS A 93 -1.80 -4.44 2.86
N TYR A 94 -0.61 -4.18 2.34
CA TYR A 94 -0.39 -3.07 1.41
C TYR A 94 -1.22 -3.23 0.14
N GLY A 95 -1.22 -4.41 -0.48
CA GLY A 95 -2.01 -4.70 -1.67
C GLY A 95 -3.51 -4.53 -1.45
N LEU A 96 -4.05 -5.08 -0.36
CA LEU A 96 -5.47 -4.91 -0.01
C LEU A 96 -5.84 -3.44 0.21
N PHE A 97 -5.00 -2.69 0.92
CA PHE A 97 -5.17 -1.25 1.13
C PHE A 97 -5.26 -0.49 -0.20
N LEU A 98 -4.34 -0.74 -1.13
CA LEU A 98 -4.33 -0.10 -2.45
C LEU A 98 -5.61 -0.42 -3.25
N ILE A 99 -6.05 -1.68 -3.23
CA ILE A 99 -7.29 -2.12 -3.91
C ILE A 99 -8.51 -1.40 -3.33
N GLN A 100 -8.72 -1.46 -2.01
CA GLN A 100 -9.91 -0.88 -1.38
C GLN A 100 -9.95 0.64 -1.52
N ARG A 101 -8.79 1.30 -1.48
CA ARG A 101 -8.68 2.71 -1.78
C ARG A 101 -9.06 3.03 -3.22
N GLY A 102 -8.57 2.25 -4.19
CA GLY A 102 -8.92 2.41 -5.60
C GLY A 102 -10.42 2.28 -5.85
N ILE A 103 -11.04 1.26 -5.24
CA ILE A 103 -12.50 1.05 -5.27
C ILE A 103 -13.22 2.27 -4.69
N TYR A 104 -12.84 2.74 -3.50
CA TYR A 104 -13.48 3.90 -2.87
C TYR A 104 -13.42 5.15 -3.77
N ARG A 105 -12.27 5.43 -4.38
CA ARG A 105 -12.11 6.59 -5.29
C ARG A 105 -12.97 6.47 -6.55
N GLU A 106 -13.02 5.29 -7.17
CA GLU A 106 -13.87 5.08 -8.34
C GLU A 106 -15.36 5.20 -7.99
N VAL A 107 -15.78 4.77 -6.80
CA VAL A 107 -17.14 4.99 -6.29
C VAL A 107 -17.45 6.48 -6.16
N LEU A 108 -16.57 7.26 -5.50
CA LEU A 108 -16.75 8.72 -5.37
C LEU A 108 -16.85 9.40 -6.73
N LYS A 109 -15.99 9.02 -7.69
CA LYS A 109 -16.00 9.53 -9.06
C LYS A 109 -17.28 9.19 -9.82
N HIS A 110 -17.74 7.93 -9.73
CA HIS A 110 -18.96 7.48 -10.38
C HIS A 110 -20.18 8.31 -9.94
N TYR A 111 -20.28 8.56 -8.63
CA TYR A 111 -21.37 9.33 -8.04
C TYR A 111 -21.14 10.85 -8.06
N LYS A 112 -20.08 11.34 -8.73
CA LYS A 112 -19.71 12.76 -8.83
C LYS A 112 -19.60 13.46 -7.47
N VAL A 113 -19.26 12.69 -6.43
CA VAL A 113 -18.98 13.22 -5.11
C VAL A 113 -17.57 13.77 -5.13
N LYS A 114 -17.36 14.93 -4.49
CA LYS A 114 -16.03 15.49 -4.33
C LYS A 114 -15.16 14.41 -3.67
N LEU A 115 -14.03 14.08 -4.29
CA LEU A 115 -13.06 13.23 -3.64
C LEU A 115 -12.78 13.84 -2.27
N ASP A 116 -12.91 13.04 -1.21
CA ASP A 116 -12.42 13.46 0.09
C ASP A 116 -10.99 13.97 -0.15
N ASN A 117 -10.65 15.12 0.42
CA ASN A 117 -9.28 15.64 0.42
C ASN A 117 -8.43 14.71 1.29
N ASP A 118 -8.31 13.44 0.92
CA ASP A 118 -7.33 12.50 1.42
C ASP A 118 -6.00 13.14 1.07
N ASN A 119 -5.48 13.93 2.00
CA ASN A 119 -4.23 14.63 1.88
C ASN A 119 -3.14 13.61 2.26
N PRO A 120 -2.16 13.34 1.38
CA PRO A 120 -1.89 14.08 0.16
C PRO A 120 -2.89 13.77 -0.98
N PRO A 121 -3.36 14.80 -1.73
CA PRO A 121 -4.50 14.73 -2.66
C PRO A 121 -4.21 13.90 -3.91
N PHE A 122 -3.04 13.28 -3.98
CA PHE A 122 -2.49 12.63 -5.15
C PHE A 122 -1.74 11.37 -4.72
N TYR A 123 -2.36 10.22 -4.97
CA TYR A 123 -1.60 9.10 -5.54
C TYR A 123 -1.61 9.41 -7.03
N ASP A 124 -0.70 10.27 -7.47
CA ASP A 124 -0.23 10.22 -8.84
C ASP A 124 0.52 8.87 -9.02
N ASN A 125 1.09 8.64 -10.20
CA ASN A 125 1.96 7.49 -10.39
C ASN A 125 3.09 7.44 -9.34
N TYR A 126 3.38 8.51 -8.59
CA TYR A 126 4.48 8.55 -7.63
C TYR A 126 4.22 7.74 -6.34
N GLU A 127 2.99 7.65 -5.85
CA GLU A 127 2.73 6.94 -4.59
C GLU A 127 2.43 5.44 -4.82
N LEU A 128 2.01 5.07 -6.04
CA LEU A 128 1.94 3.67 -6.52
C LEU A 128 3.29 3.19 -7.09
N PHE A 129 4.03 4.07 -7.78
CA PHE A 129 5.21 3.73 -8.59
C PHE A 129 6.44 4.65 -8.41
N GLY A 130 6.33 5.76 -7.70
CA GLY A 130 7.39 6.79 -7.59
C GLY A 130 8.45 6.54 -6.55
N GLY A 131 8.30 5.50 -5.73
CA GLY A 131 9.44 4.85 -5.09
C GLY A 131 9.93 3.62 -5.87
N LYS A 132 9.20 3.18 -6.91
CA LYS A 132 9.51 1.94 -7.63
C LYS A 132 10.66 2.12 -8.62
N TYR A 133 10.83 3.30 -9.20
CA TYR A 133 12.00 3.59 -10.02
C TYR A 133 13.28 3.52 -9.17
N GLU A 134 13.32 4.10 -7.98
CA GLU A 134 14.46 4.04 -7.07
C GLU A 134 14.68 2.61 -6.56
N ASP A 135 13.60 1.86 -6.30
CA ASP A 135 13.70 0.43 -5.95
C ASP A 135 14.32 -0.39 -7.11
N ILE A 136 13.96 -0.09 -8.37
CA ILE A 136 14.54 -0.71 -9.58
C ILE A 136 16.01 -0.31 -9.72
N GLU A 137 16.36 0.97 -9.55
CA GLU A 137 17.76 1.40 -9.59
C GLU A 137 18.60 0.71 -8.51
N LEU A 138 18.06 0.62 -7.30
CA LEU A 138 18.69 -0.06 -6.19
C LEU A 138 18.91 -1.54 -6.51
N GLU A 139 17.91 -2.20 -7.11
CA GLU A 139 17.98 -3.58 -7.56
C GLU A 139 19.05 -3.76 -8.64
N LEU A 140 19.09 -2.89 -9.66
CA LEU A 140 20.13 -2.91 -10.70
C LEU A 140 21.53 -2.70 -10.11
N LYS A 141 21.68 -1.74 -9.18
CA LYS A 141 22.94 -1.52 -8.45
C LYS A 141 23.36 -2.78 -7.70
N TYR A 142 22.44 -3.44 -6.99
CA TYR A 142 22.72 -4.69 -6.31
C TYR A 142 23.14 -5.79 -7.30
N PHE A 143 22.39 -6.01 -8.38
CA PHE A 143 22.69 -7.05 -9.37
C PHE A 143 23.98 -6.82 -10.16
N SER A 144 24.49 -5.58 -10.22
CA SER A 144 25.80 -5.27 -10.78
C SER A 144 26.98 -5.83 -9.98
N TYR A 145 26.74 -6.28 -8.73
CA TYR A 145 27.79 -6.84 -7.88
C TYR A 145 28.15 -8.28 -8.28
N PRO A 146 29.40 -8.72 -8.03
CA PRO A 146 29.83 -10.08 -8.34
C PRO A 146 28.88 -11.11 -7.75
N LYS A 147 28.41 -12.05 -8.58
CA LYS A 147 27.43 -13.07 -8.18
C LYS A 147 27.83 -13.80 -6.89
N LYS A 148 29.12 -14.15 -6.75
CA LYS A 148 29.65 -14.83 -5.56
C LYS A 148 29.39 -14.04 -4.26
N GLU A 149 29.52 -12.72 -4.28
CA GLU A 149 29.27 -11.89 -3.10
C GLU A 149 27.76 -11.71 -2.84
N ARG A 150 26.96 -11.64 -3.92
CA ARG A 150 25.49 -11.64 -3.81
C ARG A 150 24.96 -12.93 -3.22
N ASP A 151 25.44 -14.08 -3.67
CA ASP A 151 25.04 -15.40 -3.16
C ASP A 151 25.30 -15.53 -1.65
N LYS A 152 26.44 -14.99 -1.15
CA LYS A 152 26.72 -14.93 0.29
C LYS A 152 25.71 -14.06 1.03
N LEU A 153 25.45 -12.85 0.53
CA LEU A 153 24.45 -11.94 1.11
C LEU A 153 23.04 -12.56 1.13
N ASP A 154 22.64 -13.20 0.03
CA ASP A 154 21.35 -13.89 -0.13
C ASP A 154 21.23 -15.14 0.77
N ALA A 155 22.34 -15.70 1.24
CA ALA A 155 22.34 -16.83 2.17
C ALA A 155 22.03 -16.39 3.62
N ILE A 156 22.32 -15.14 3.99
CA ILE A 156 22.13 -14.61 5.36
C ILE A 156 20.62 -14.57 5.69
N GLN A 157 20.21 -15.32 6.71
CA GLN A 157 18.79 -15.49 7.05
C GLN A 157 18.21 -14.26 7.76
N GLU A 158 19.03 -13.55 8.50
CA GLU A 158 18.69 -12.33 9.22
C GLU A 158 18.29 -11.22 8.25
N LEU A 159 18.98 -11.13 7.09
CA LEU A 159 18.67 -10.16 6.03
C LEU A 159 17.32 -10.41 5.32
N LYS A 160 16.72 -11.60 5.50
CA LYS A 160 15.42 -11.96 4.93
C LYS A 160 14.24 -11.58 5.82
N LYS A 161 14.50 -11.08 7.03
CA LYS A 161 13.50 -10.64 8.01
C LYS A 161 13.56 -9.11 8.13
N PRO A 162 12.49 -8.42 8.53
CA PRO A 162 12.58 -6.99 8.83
C PRO A 162 13.68 -6.73 9.88
N PHE A 163 14.50 -5.70 9.70
CA PHE A 163 15.59 -5.32 10.61
C PHE A 163 15.82 -3.81 10.62
N LYS A 164 16.52 -3.29 11.65
CA LYS A 164 16.86 -1.86 11.75
C LYS A 164 18.16 -1.54 11.02
N LEU A 165 18.08 -0.71 9.97
CA LEU A 165 19.24 -0.33 9.14
C LEU A 165 20.37 0.35 9.94
N VAL A 166 20.00 1.26 10.86
CA VAL A 166 20.93 2.10 11.63
C VAL A 166 21.90 1.27 12.48
N LEU A 167 21.47 0.09 12.93
CA LEU A 167 22.31 -0.79 13.77
C LEU A 167 23.44 -1.45 13.00
N ILE A 168 23.29 -1.61 11.67
CA ILE A 168 24.27 -2.31 10.83
C ILE A 168 25.27 -1.32 10.23
N LEU A 169 24.82 -0.12 9.90
CA LEU A 169 25.64 0.88 9.17
C LEU A 169 26.46 1.81 10.07
N LYS A 170 26.28 1.76 11.39
CA LYS A 170 27.03 2.57 12.38
C LYS A 170 28.13 1.79 13.12
N GLY A 171 28.11 0.47 13.04
CA GLY A 171 29.18 -0.37 13.58
C GLY A 171 30.40 -0.36 12.70
#